data_AF-A0A0F5QDQ9-F1
#
_entry.id   AF-A0A0F5QDQ9-F1
#
_cell.length_a   1.000
_cell.length_b   1.000
_cell.length_c   1.000
_cell.angle_alpha   90.00
_cell.angle_beta   90.00
_cell.angle_gamma   90.00
#
_symmetry.space_group_name_H-M   'P 1'
#
loop_
_entity.id
_entity.type
_entity.pdbx_description
1 polymer ?
#
loop_
_entity_poly.entity_id
_entity_poly.type
_entity_poly.pdbx_seq_one_letter_code
_entity_poly.pdbx_strand_id
1 'polypeptide(L)'
;MSADEFTLRVQSRLPELPPTMRRVAQYFEQNRVEAVSRSASELAHVIGTSDATVIRSAKALGYSGLPELKRTLAMLMAQTSPSDRFRQTLRATDADARQAIAQIIALQQQQLAEGFTSAALNQLQGVAEILDGAERIVGFGIGPTAYLVQYGLHLMRRHGRKTLALDATGSTLADQMLDLRAGDAILAFSYGRPYAEIEVLLSEAKTQGLKLIFVSDTADSRLSRQADVSVTVSRGGARGMALHGATLVWLEALIVALSVLASAQTTLGLEQLSRLRSPLGGKGGSI
;
A
#
# COMPACT_ATOMS: atom_id res chain seq x y z
N MET A 1 -14.77 -19.68 -11.39
CA MET A 1 -13.59 -20.55 -11.41
C MET A 1 -12.98 -20.52 -10.03
N SER A 2 -12.71 -21.64 -9.37
CA SER A 2 -12.09 -21.69 -8.03
C SER A 2 -10.56 -21.65 -8.12
N ALA A 3 -9.87 -21.38 -7.00
CA ALA A 3 -8.40 -21.34 -6.95
C ALA A 3 -7.76 -22.68 -7.36
N ASP A 4 -8.45 -23.79 -7.09
CA ASP A 4 -8.06 -25.14 -7.44
C ASP A 4 -8.24 -25.41 -8.95
N GLU A 5 -9.29 -24.86 -9.57
CA GLU A 5 -9.53 -24.99 -11.01
C GLU A 5 -8.46 -24.29 -11.85
N PHE A 6 -7.89 -23.17 -11.38
CA PHE A 6 -6.75 -22.54 -12.06
C PHE A 6 -5.51 -23.42 -12.01
N THR A 7 -5.19 -23.96 -10.82
CA THR A 7 -4.05 -24.86 -10.63
C THR A 7 -4.19 -26.11 -11.49
N LEU A 8 -5.37 -26.74 -11.50
CA LEU A 8 -5.67 -27.90 -12.35
C LEU A 8 -5.51 -27.55 -13.85
N ARG A 9 -5.98 -26.38 -14.26
CA ARG A 9 -5.80 -25.91 -15.65
C ARG A 9 -4.32 -25.74 -16.01
N VAL A 10 -3.52 -25.10 -15.16
CA VAL A 10 -2.07 -24.95 -15.39
C VAL A 10 -1.42 -26.33 -15.45
N GLN A 11 -1.66 -27.19 -14.46
CA GLN A 11 -1.10 -28.54 -14.39
C GLN A 11 -1.44 -29.40 -15.61
N SER A 12 -2.68 -29.34 -16.10
CA SER A 12 -3.11 -30.08 -17.28
C SER A 12 -2.43 -29.62 -18.58
N ARG A 13 -2.02 -28.34 -18.66
CA ARG A 13 -1.42 -27.76 -19.86
C ARG A 13 0.10 -27.78 -19.85
N LEU A 14 0.74 -27.79 -18.67
CA LEU A 14 2.20 -27.79 -18.51
C LEU A 14 2.95 -28.81 -19.40
N PRO A 15 2.48 -30.07 -19.57
CA PRO A 15 3.18 -31.06 -20.39
C PRO A 15 3.30 -30.65 -21.87
N GLU A 16 2.31 -29.94 -22.40
CA GLU A 16 2.22 -29.53 -23.81
C GLU A 16 2.97 -28.22 -24.09
N LEU A 17 3.39 -27.49 -23.05
CA LEU A 17 4.06 -26.20 -23.20
C LEU A 17 5.56 -26.35 -23.48
N PRO A 18 6.12 -25.57 -24.42
CA PRO A 18 7.57 -25.40 -24.58
C PRO A 18 8.23 -24.89 -23.29
N PRO A 19 9.52 -25.16 -23.04
CA PRO A 19 10.20 -24.85 -21.78
C PRO A 19 10.04 -23.41 -21.30
N THR A 20 10.13 -22.43 -22.22
CA THR A 20 9.98 -21.01 -21.90
C THR A 20 8.54 -20.64 -21.51
N MET A 21 7.54 -21.23 -22.18
CA MET A 21 6.13 -21.00 -21.82
C MET A 21 5.73 -21.74 -20.55
N ARG A 22 6.35 -22.91 -20.28
CA ARG A 22 6.19 -23.66 -19.04
C ARG A 22 6.65 -22.83 -17.84
N ARG A 23 7.82 -22.20 -17.94
CA ARG A 23 8.34 -21.24 -16.93
C ARG A 23 7.35 -20.09 -16.68
N VAL A 24 6.80 -19.51 -17.74
CA VAL A 24 5.81 -18.42 -17.60
C VAL A 24 4.53 -18.92 -16.91
N ALA A 25 4.02 -20.09 -17.29
CA ALA A 25 2.83 -20.68 -16.68
C ALA A 25 3.02 -20.99 -15.19
N GLN A 26 4.18 -21.55 -14.82
CA GLN A 26 4.54 -21.78 -13.42
C GLN A 26 4.66 -20.47 -12.64
N TYR A 27 5.25 -19.44 -13.25
CA TYR A 27 5.34 -18.13 -12.63
C TYR A 27 3.95 -17.53 -12.34
N PHE A 28 3.00 -17.64 -13.27
CA PHE A 28 1.62 -17.19 -13.03
C PHE A 28 0.94 -17.94 -11.89
N GLU A 29 1.21 -19.23 -11.74
CA GLU A 29 0.65 -20.04 -10.66
C GLU A 29 1.21 -19.68 -9.29
N GLN A 30 2.54 -19.50 -9.21
CA GLN A 30 3.27 -19.26 -7.97
C GLN A 30 3.19 -17.80 -7.51
N ASN A 31 3.09 -16.86 -8.46
CA ASN A 31 3.20 -15.41 -8.20
C ASN A 31 1.94 -14.67 -8.69
N ARG A 32 0.75 -15.19 -8.35
CA ARG A 32 -0.55 -14.68 -8.85
C ARG A 32 -0.74 -13.17 -8.62
N VAL A 33 -0.29 -12.65 -7.47
CA VAL A 33 -0.37 -11.23 -7.11
C VAL A 33 0.47 -10.39 -8.09
N GLU A 34 1.74 -10.74 -8.27
CA GLU A 34 2.66 -10.05 -9.17
C GLU A 34 2.24 -10.19 -10.64
N ALA A 35 1.72 -11.36 -11.02
CA ALA A 35 1.19 -11.63 -12.35
C ALA A 35 0.02 -10.71 -12.71
N VAL A 36 -0.81 -10.32 -11.74
CA VAL A 36 -1.92 -9.38 -11.95
C VAL A 36 -1.40 -7.95 -12.08
N SER A 37 -0.48 -7.53 -11.21
CA SER A 37 -0.03 -6.14 -11.10
C SER A 37 0.95 -5.70 -12.19
N ARG A 38 1.76 -6.60 -12.76
CA ARG A 38 2.83 -6.25 -13.72
C ARG A 38 2.41 -6.31 -15.18
N SER A 39 2.84 -5.36 -16.01
CA SER A 39 2.68 -5.36 -17.46
C SER A 39 3.34 -6.58 -18.13
N ALA A 40 3.04 -6.82 -19.41
CA ALA A 40 3.66 -7.92 -20.17
C ALA A 40 5.19 -7.77 -20.22
N SER A 41 5.68 -6.55 -20.39
CA SER A 41 7.11 -6.21 -20.43
C SER A 41 7.80 -6.46 -19.09
N GLU A 42 7.19 -6.06 -17.97
CA GLU A 42 7.76 -6.30 -16.64
C GLU A 42 7.78 -7.79 -16.29
N LEU A 43 6.72 -8.52 -16.66
CA LEU A 43 6.68 -9.98 -16.50
C LEU A 43 7.74 -10.66 -17.37
N ALA A 44 7.92 -10.20 -18.62
CA ALA A 44 8.92 -10.72 -19.52
C ALA A 44 10.34 -10.50 -18.97
N HIS A 45 10.62 -9.30 -18.45
CA HIS A 45 11.89 -8.96 -17.82
C HIS A 45 12.19 -9.87 -16.62
N VAL A 46 11.24 -10.00 -15.69
CA VAL A 46 11.43 -10.78 -14.46
C VAL A 46 11.56 -12.27 -14.74
N ILE A 47 10.79 -12.79 -15.69
CA ILE A 47 10.82 -14.21 -16.05
C ILE A 47 12.04 -14.52 -16.94
N GLY A 48 12.70 -13.52 -17.54
CA GLY A 48 13.78 -13.69 -18.51
C GLY A 48 13.26 -14.24 -19.84
N THR A 49 12.26 -13.58 -20.42
CA THR A 49 11.62 -13.93 -21.69
C THR A 49 11.17 -12.67 -22.46
N SER A 50 10.39 -12.83 -23.52
CA SER A 50 9.81 -11.74 -24.31
C SER A 50 8.31 -11.55 -24.04
N ASP A 51 7.81 -10.32 -24.21
CA ASP A 51 6.39 -9.95 -24.08
C ASP A 51 5.48 -10.87 -24.90
N ALA A 52 5.90 -11.18 -26.13
CA ALA A 52 5.19 -12.11 -27.01
C ALA A 52 5.08 -13.52 -26.40
N THR A 53 6.10 -13.97 -25.67
CA THR A 53 6.08 -15.26 -24.97
C THR A 53 5.15 -15.23 -23.77
N VAL A 54 5.08 -14.12 -23.03
CA VAL A 54 4.12 -13.93 -21.94
C VAL A 54 2.68 -14.02 -22.46
N ILE A 55 2.38 -13.31 -23.56
CA ILE A 55 1.05 -13.31 -24.18
C ILE A 55 0.70 -14.69 -24.75
N ARG A 56 1.63 -15.34 -25.46
CA ARG A 56 1.43 -16.70 -26.00
C ARG A 56 1.21 -17.71 -24.88
N SER A 57 1.88 -17.59 -23.75
CA SER A 57 1.70 -18.48 -22.60
C SER A 57 0.30 -18.32 -22.00
N ALA A 58 -0.20 -17.09 -21.87
CA ALA A 58 -1.59 -16.85 -21.46
C ALA A 58 -2.59 -17.49 -22.43
N LYS A 59 -2.34 -17.40 -23.74
CA LYS A 59 -3.16 -18.08 -24.75
C LYS A 59 -3.09 -19.60 -24.68
N ALA A 60 -1.90 -20.15 -24.48
CA ALA A 60 -1.69 -21.59 -24.36
C ALA A 60 -2.34 -22.18 -23.10
N LEU A 61 -2.55 -21.37 -22.06
CA LEU A 61 -3.34 -21.72 -20.88
C LEU A 61 -4.87 -21.63 -21.12
N GLY A 62 -5.31 -21.28 -22.33
CA GLY A 62 -6.72 -21.24 -22.72
C GLY A 62 -7.44 -19.92 -22.45
N TYR A 63 -6.70 -18.81 -22.36
CA TYR A 63 -7.26 -17.45 -22.29
C TYR A 63 -7.13 -16.74 -23.64
N SER A 64 -7.96 -15.75 -23.93
CA SER A 64 -7.84 -14.87 -25.11
C SER A 64 -6.55 -14.04 -25.13
N GLY A 65 -5.93 -13.85 -23.96
CA GLY A 65 -4.63 -13.21 -23.79
C GLY A 65 -4.33 -12.89 -22.33
N LEU A 66 -3.24 -12.14 -22.11
CA LEU A 66 -2.82 -11.72 -20.77
C LEU A 66 -3.89 -10.93 -19.99
N PRO A 67 -4.67 -10.01 -20.59
CA PRO A 67 -5.71 -9.28 -19.86
C PRO A 67 -6.80 -10.18 -19.26
N GLU A 68 -7.24 -11.20 -19.99
CA GLU A 68 -8.25 -12.15 -19.48
C GLU A 68 -7.67 -13.01 -18.36
N LEU A 69 -6.46 -13.56 -18.54
CA LEU A 69 -5.77 -14.32 -17.50
C LEU A 69 -5.66 -13.50 -16.21
N LYS A 70 -5.26 -12.22 -16.31
CA LYS A 70 -5.17 -11.31 -15.16
C LYS A 70 -6.53 -11.08 -14.48
N ARG A 71 -7.61 -10.91 -15.24
CA ARG A 71 -8.96 -10.78 -14.67
C ARG A 71 -9.35 -12.05 -13.92
N THR A 72 -9.07 -13.21 -14.49
CA THR A 72 -9.32 -14.49 -13.83
C THR A 72 -8.52 -14.63 -12.54
N LEU A 73 -7.21 -14.38 -12.56
CA LEU A 73 -6.38 -14.35 -11.36
C LEU A 73 -6.90 -13.37 -10.31
N ALA A 74 -7.32 -12.17 -10.73
CA ALA A 74 -7.91 -11.18 -9.84
C ALA A 74 -9.21 -11.69 -9.20
N MET A 75 -10.10 -12.33 -9.96
CA MET A 75 -11.34 -12.92 -9.41
C MET A 75 -11.05 -14.03 -8.39
N LEU A 76 -10.08 -14.90 -8.69
CA LEU A 76 -9.66 -15.97 -7.78
C LEU A 76 -9.14 -15.41 -6.47
N MET A 77 -8.31 -14.36 -6.53
CA MET A 77 -7.79 -13.69 -5.35
C MET A 77 -8.91 -13.03 -4.53
N ALA A 78 -9.96 -12.53 -5.18
CA ALA A 78 -11.12 -11.96 -4.50
C ALA A 78 -11.98 -13.01 -3.78
N GLN A 79 -11.98 -14.26 -4.27
CA GLN A 79 -12.71 -15.39 -3.68
C GLN A 79 -11.86 -16.17 -2.67
N THR A 80 -10.59 -15.83 -2.50
CA THR A 80 -9.70 -16.52 -1.56
C THR A 80 -9.99 -16.01 -0.15
N SER A 81 -10.44 -16.90 0.74
CA SER A 81 -10.72 -16.54 2.12
C SER A 81 -9.41 -16.16 2.86
N PRO A 82 -9.48 -15.37 3.96
CA PRO A 82 -8.31 -15.13 4.80
C PRO A 82 -7.63 -16.42 5.28
N SER A 83 -8.40 -17.48 5.54
CA SER A 83 -7.88 -18.79 5.97
C SER A 83 -7.14 -19.53 4.86
N ASP A 84 -7.56 -19.37 3.60
CA ASP A 84 -6.84 -19.98 2.46
C ASP A 84 -5.53 -19.27 2.16
N ARG A 85 -5.48 -17.93 2.29
CA ARG A 85 -4.21 -17.17 2.26
C ARG A 85 -3.27 -17.64 3.36
N PHE A 86 -3.78 -17.80 4.58
CA PHE A 86 -3.00 -18.29 5.70
C PHE A 86 -2.49 -19.73 5.47
N ARG A 87 -3.32 -20.64 4.94
CA ARG A 87 -2.89 -22.00 4.57
C ARG A 87 -1.83 -22.02 3.48
N GLN A 88 -1.89 -21.10 2.52
CA GLN A 88 -0.85 -20.95 1.50
C GLN A 88 0.48 -20.50 2.12
N THR A 89 0.46 -19.58 3.10
CA THR A 89 1.65 -19.24 3.88
C THR A 89 2.21 -20.45 4.62
N LEU A 90 1.34 -21.20 5.30
CA LEU A 90 1.73 -22.37 6.08
C LEU A 90 2.30 -23.52 5.23
N ARG A 91 1.89 -23.67 3.97
CA ARG A 91 2.45 -24.70 3.07
C ARG A 91 3.83 -24.34 2.52
N ALA A 92 4.17 -23.07 2.50
CA ALA A 92 5.44 -22.59 1.94
C ALA A 92 6.58 -22.50 2.99
N THR A 93 6.24 -22.57 4.27
CA THR A 93 7.16 -22.87 5.38
C THR A 93 6.86 -24.29 5.80
N ASP A 94 7.81 -25.23 5.74
CA ASP A 94 7.62 -26.62 6.24
C ASP A 94 7.43 -26.64 7.77
N ALA A 95 6.33 -26.06 8.26
CA ALA A 95 5.90 -25.90 9.64
C ALA A 95 6.86 -25.22 10.64
N ASP A 96 8.07 -24.76 10.26
CA ASP A 96 8.96 -24.05 11.20
C ASP A 96 8.61 -22.54 11.33
N ALA A 97 8.01 -22.19 12.46
CA ALA A 97 7.69 -20.82 12.83
C ALA A 97 8.92 -19.90 12.90
N ARG A 98 10.09 -20.42 13.34
CA ARG A 98 11.33 -19.64 13.40
C ARG A 98 11.78 -19.24 12.01
N GLN A 99 11.74 -20.18 11.05
CA GLN A 99 12.08 -19.91 9.67
C GLN A 99 11.09 -18.91 9.04
N ALA A 100 9.79 -19.04 9.32
CA ALA A 100 8.77 -18.10 8.85
C ALA A 100 9.02 -16.67 9.34
N ILE A 101 9.32 -16.51 10.64
CA ILE A 101 9.65 -15.21 11.25
C ILE A 101 10.90 -14.63 10.58
N ALA A 102 11.97 -15.41 10.44
CA ALA A 102 13.21 -14.96 9.81
C ALA A 102 13.00 -14.51 8.35
N GLN A 103 12.17 -15.24 7.59
CA GLN A 103 11.82 -14.88 6.22
C GLN A 103 11.06 -13.53 6.15
N ILE A 104 10.11 -13.29 7.05
CA ILE A 104 9.38 -12.02 7.10
C ILE A 104 10.31 -10.85 7.47
N ILE A 105 11.20 -11.05 8.45
CA ILE A 105 12.18 -10.02 8.83
C ILE A 105 13.12 -9.71 7.66
N ALA A 106 13.68 -10.73 7.01
CA ALA A 106 14.58 -10.55 5.86
C ALA A 106 13.87 -9.84 4.70
N LEU A 107 12.61 -10.19 4.41
CA LEU A 107 11.81 -9.51 3.40
C LEU A 107 11.60 -8.03 3.76
N GLN A 108 11.27 -7.71 5.01
CA GLN A 108 11.12 -6.32 5.45
C GLN A 108 12.42 -5.53 5.28
N GLN A 109 13.56 -6.09 5.68
CA GLN A 109 14.86 -5.46 5.51
C GLN A 109 15.17 -5.16 4.03
N GLN A 110 14.93 -6.13 3.15
CA GLN A 110 15.11 -5.94 1.71
C GLN A 110 14.21 -4.83 1.16
N GLN A 111 12.92 -4.83 1.53
CA GLN A 111 11.97 -3.81 1.07
C GLN A 111 12.34 -2.40 1.52
N LEU A 112 12.84 -2.24 2.75
CA LEU A 112 13.35 -0.96 3.23
C LEU A 112 14.60 -0.52 2.47
N ALA A 113 15.54 -1.44 2.22
CA ALA A 113 16.76 -1.14 1.47
C ALA A 113 16.47 -0.70 0.02
N GLU A 114 15.49 -1.32 -0.63
CA GLU A 114 15.12 -1.03 -2.03
C GLU A 114 14.16 0.16 -2.16
N GLY A 115 13.29 0.38 -1.18
CA GLY A 115 12.18 1.34 -1.27
C GLY A 115 12.56 2.81 -1.06
N PHE A 116 13.63 3.09 -0.31
CA PHE A 116 14.03 4.46 0.07
C PHE A 116 15.21 4.98 -0.75
N THR A 117 15.06 4.96 -2.08
CA THR A 117 16.03 5.56 -3.02
C THR A 117 16.08 7.09 -2.87
N SER A 118 17.11 7.75 -3.43
CA SER A 118 17.19 9.22 -3.44
C SER A 118 15.96 9.88 -4.07
N ALA A 119 15.36 9.27 -5.09
CA ALA A 119 14.12 9.77 -5.70
C ALA A 119 12.94 9.66 -4.72
N ALA A 120 12.83 8.56 -3.98
CA ALA A 120 11.80 8.38 -2.96
C ALA A 120 11.97 9.38 -1.80
N LEU A 121 13.21 9.68 -1.40
CA LEU A 121 13.50 10.70 -0.38
C LEU A 121 13.10 12.10 -0.84
N ASN A 122 13.41 12.48 -2.09
CA ASN A 122 12.97 13.75 -2.66
C ASN A 122 11.44 13.85 -2.75
N GLN A 123 10.77 12.74 -3.10
CA GLN A 123 9.31 12.70 -3.11
C GLN A 123 8.72 12.87 -1.71
N LEU A 124 9.28 12.19 -0.70
CA LEU A 124 8.87 12.33 0.70
C LEU A 124 9.05 13.76 1.20
N GLN A 125 10.17 14.41 0.84
CA GLN A 125 10.39 15.82 1.14
C GLN A 125 9.31 16.71 0.53
N GLY A 126 8.99 16.54 -0.76
CA GLY A 126 7.93 17.32 -1.40
C GLY A 126 6.55 17.10 -0.78
N VAL A 127 6.26 15.88 -0.31
CA VAL A 127 5.05 15.60 0.47
C VAL A 127 5.07 16.35 1.81
N ALA A 128 6.20 16.36 2.52
CA ALA A 128 6.34 17.10 3.77
C ALA A 128 6.11 18.61 3.58
N GLU A 129 6.62 19.20 2.49
CA GLU A 129 6.44 20.61 2.14
C GLU A 129 4.96 20.95 1.87
N ILE A 130 4.23 20.08 1.16
CA ILE A 130 2.77 20.25 0.94
C ILE A 130 2.01 20.22 2.27
N LEU A 131 2.33 19.25 3.13
CA LEU A 131 1.66 19.10 4.42
C LEU A 131 2.03 20.20 5.42
N ASP A 132 3.24 20.75 5.34
CA ASP A 132 3.68 21.89 6.15
C ASP A 132 2.92 23.18 5.79
N GLY A 133 2.64 23.39 4.51
CA GLY A 133 1.85 24.53 4.03
C GLY A 133 0.34 24.44 4.31
N ALA A 134 -0.15 23.31 4.84
CA ALA A 134 -1.56 23.11 5.12
C ALA A 134 -1.97 23.63 6.51
N GLU A 135 -3.20 24.16 6.63
CA GLU A 135 -3.75 24.56 7.93
C GLU A 135 -4.09 23.36 8.81
N ARG A 136 -4.46 22.23 8.19
CA ARG A 136 -4.76 20.97 8.85
C ARG A 136 -4.46 19.79 7.92
N ILE A 137 -3.89 18.75 8.50
CA ILE A 137 -3.59 17.50 7.80
C ILE A 137 -4.76 16.54 8.02
N VAL A 138 -5.39 16.10 6.93
CA VAL A 138 -6.48 15.13 6.96
C VAL A 138 -5.93 13.78 6.54
N GLY A 139 -5.99 12.77 7.40
CA GLY A 139 -5.57 11.42 7.05
C GLY A 139 -6.78 10.57 6.66
N PHE A 140 -6.70 9.85 5.53
CA PHE A 140 -7.72 8.89 5.13
C PHE A 140 -7.16 7.48 5.06
N GLY A 141 -7.91 6.52 5.60
CA GLY A 141 -7.65 5.10 5.43
C GLY A 141 -8.66 4.26 6.19
N ILE A 142 -9.06 3.12 5.62
CA ILE A 142 -10.10 2.27 6.17
C ILE A 142 -9.56 0.89 6.57
N GLY A 143 -10.27 0.19 7.46
CA GLY A 143 -9.87 -1.13 7.93
C GLY A 143 -8.50 -1.11 8.63
N PRO A 144 -7.59 -2.07 8.38
CA PRO A 144 -6.26 -2.07 8.98
C PRO A 144 -5.45 -0.79 8.71
N THR A 145 -5.68 -0.12 7.58
CA THR A 145 -4.98 1.10 7.20
C THR A 145 -5.40 2.30 8.05
N ALA A 146 -6.62 2.31 8.59
CA ALA A 146 -7.08 3.35 9.52
C ALA A 146 -6.14 3.49 10.73
N TYR A 147 -5.65 2.38 11.26
CA TYR A 147 -4.74 2.40 12.42
C TYR A 147 -3.38 3.03 12.10
N LEU A 148 -2.86 2.83 10.88
CA LEU A 148 -1.62 3.47 10.43
C LEU A 148 -1.81 4.97 10.25
N VAL A 149 -2.94 5.38 9.69
CA VAL A 149 -3.33 6.78 9.54
C VAL A 149 -3.44 7.44 10.91
N GLN A 150 -4.18 6.82 11.83
CA GLN A 150 -4.35 7.33 13.19
C GLN A 150 -3.01 7.43 13.94
N TYR A 151 -2.11 6.45 13.76
CA TYR A 151 -0.75 6.52 14.29
C TYR A 151 0.02 7.74 13.77
N GLY A 152 0.05 7.94 12.45
CA GLY A 152 0.71 9.09 11.83
C GLY A 152 0.12 10.43 12.29
N LEU A 153 -1.21 10.56 12.25
CA LEU A 153 -1.92 11.77 12.68
C LEU A 153 -1.72 12.07 14.17
N HIS A 154 -1.60 11.03 15.01
CA HIS A 154 -1.32 11.18 16.43
C HIS A 154 0.08 11.77 16.66
N LEU A 155 1.09 11.27 15.95
CA LEU A 155 2.44 11.82 16.04
C LEU A 155 2.50 13.25 15.48
N MET A 156 1.90 13.52 14.32
CA MET A 156 1.80 14.89 13.77
C MET A 156 1.14 15.86 14.76
N ARG A 157 0.09 15.41 15.48
CA ARG A 157 -0.57 16.20 16.52
C ARG A 157 0.34 16.52 17.70
N ARG A 158 1.14 15.55 18.16
CA ARG A 158 2.15 15.79 19.22
C ARG A 158 3.17 16.85 18.81
N HIS A 159 3.46 16.95 17.51
CA HIS A 159 4.37 17.93 16.91
C HIS A 159 3.65 19.24 16.53
N GLY A 160 2.48 19.51 17.12
CA GLY A 160 1.79 20.80 16.98
C GLY A 160 0.96 20.97 15.70
N ARG A 161 0.81 19.92 14.88
CA ARG A 161 -0.05 19.98 13.68
C ARG A 161 -1.52 19.74 14.04
N LYS A 162 -2.43 20.43 13.34
CA LYS A 162 -3.86 20.12 13.41
C LYS A 162 -4.13 18.90 12.54
N THR A 163 -4.87 17.93 13.05
CA THR A 163 -5.16 16.69 12.33
C THR A 163 -6.62 16.29 12.39
N LEU A 164 -7.12 15.68 11.31
CA LEU A 164 -8.45 15.07 11.21
C LEU A 164 -8.30 13.68 10.58
N ALA A 165 -9.05 12.69 11.07
CA ALA A 165 -9.05 11.35 10.51
C ALA A 165 -10.37 11.06 9.79
N LEU A 166 -10.27 10.46 8.60
CA LEU A 166 -11.36 9.92 7.82
C LEU A 166 -11.16 8.39 7.73
N ASP A 167 -11.80 7.66 8.63
CA ASP A 167 -11.62 6.21 8.83
C ASP A 167 -12.92 5.40 8.78
N ALA A 168 -14.04 6.07 8.55
CA ALA A 168 -15.33 5.43 8.34
C ALA A 168 -15.49 4.89 6.90
N THR A 169 -16.51 4.06 6.72
CA THR A 169 -16.94 3.52 5.41
C THR A 169 -18.41 3.82 5.16
N GLY A 170 -18.85 3.63 3.91
CA GLY A 170 -20.25 3.84 3.53
C GLY A 170 -20.75 5.27 3.81
N SER A 171 -22.01 5.40 4.26
CA SER A 171 -22.63 6.70 4.52
C SER A 171 -21.94 7.49 5.63
N THR A 172 -21.34 6.82 6.62
CA THR A 172 -20.65 7.49 7.72
C THR A 172 -19.37 8.21 7.28
N LEU A 173 -18.74 7.77 6.17
CA LEU A 173 -17.67 8.56 5.57
C LEU A 173 -18.18 9.91 5.06
N ALA A 174 -19.40 9.98 4.52
CA ALA A 174 -20.00 11.23 4.09
C ALA A 174 -20.16 12.21 5.26
N ASP A 175 -20.59 11.71 6.42
CA ASP A 175 -20.69 12.53 7.64
C ASP A 175 -19.32 13.07 8.06
N GLN A 176 -18.26 12.26 8.02
CA GLN A 176 -16.89 12.72 8.31
C GLN A 176 -16.37 13.75 7.29
N MET A 177 -16.74 13.62 6.02
CA MET A 177 -16.31 14.56 4.97
C MET A 177 -16.95 15.95 5.12
N LEU A 178 -18.05 16.10 5.86
CA LEU A 178 -18.62 17.42 6.18
C LEU A 178 -17.64 18.30 6.97
N ASP A 179 -16.68 17.70 7.67
CA ASP A 179 -15.67 18.44 8.42
C ASP A 179 -14.55 19.00 7.54
N LEU A 180 -14.45 18.59 6.26
CA LEU A 180 -13.45 19.10 5.32
C LEU A 180 -13.65 20.59 5.06
N ARG A 181 -12.53 21.31 4.93
CA ARG A 181 -12.54 22.76 4.70
C ARG A 181 -11.33 23.23 3.90
N ALA A 182 -11.46 24.43 3.34
CA ALA A 182 -10.34 25.13 2.72
C ALA A 182 -9.12 25.20 3.65
N GLY A 183 -7.93 25.00 3.07
CA GLY A 183 -6.67 24.92 3.81
C GLY A 183 -6.29 23.51 4.29
N ASP A 184 -7.17 22.52 4.14
CA ASP A 184 -6.83 21.12 4.40
C ASP A 184 -5.91 20.54 3.31
N ALA A 185 -4.97 19.67 3.71
CA ALA A 185 -4.28 18.76 2.81
C ALA A 185 -4.54 17.31 3.24
N ILE A 186 -4.90 16.47 2.27
CA ILE A 186 -5.33 15.10 2.49
C ILE A 186 -4.17 14.15 2.22
N LEU A 187 -3.86 13.30 3.20
CA LEU A 187 -2.96 12.16 3.07
C LEU A 187 -3.79 10.87 3.07
N ALA A 188 -4.06 10.34 1.88
CA ALA A 188 -4.95 9.21 1.68
C ALA A 188 -4.17 7.92 1.40
N PHE A 189 -4.35 6.92 2.26
CA PHE A 189 -3.75 5.60 2.09
C PHE A 189 -4.77 4.61 1.52
N SER A 190 -4.47 4.02 0.37
CA SER A 190 -5.26 2.94 -0.19
C SER A 190 -4.33 1.88 -0.76
N TYR A 191 -4.31 0.73 -0.10
CA TYR A 191 -3.48 -0.38 -0.52
C TYR A 191 -4.30 -1.54 -1.08
N GLY A 192 -3.76 -2.21 -2.09
CA GLY A 192 -4.47 -3.28 -2.78
C GLY A 192 -5.54 -2.72 -3.71
N ARG A 193 -6.79 -3.18 -3.58
CA ARG A 193 -7.86 -2.69 -4.45
C ARG A 193 -8.37 -1.35 -3.95
N PRO A 194 -8.48 -0.35 -4.83
CA PRO A 194 -9.14 0.90 -4.48
C PRO A 194 -10.60 0.65 -4.12
N TYR A 195 -11.03 1.23 -3.01
CA TYR A 195 -12.41 1.17 -2.51
C TYR A 195 -13.27 2.28 -3.16
N ALA A 196 -14.59 2.18 -3.05
CA ALA A 196 -15.46 3.23 -3.59
C ALA A 196 -15.26 4.57 -2.83
N GLU A 197 -14.97 4.47 -1.54
CA GLU A 197 -14.70 5.55 -0.61
C GLU A 197 -13.62 6.52 -1.09
N ILE A 198 -12.52 6.00 -1.65
CA ILE A 198 -11.42 6.85 -2.13
C ILE A 198 -11.78 7.61 -3.41
N GLU A 199 -12.64 7.06 -4.26
CA GLU A 199 -13.13 7.79 -5.44
C GLU A 199 -14.00 8.98 -5.05
N VAL A 200 -14.86 8.79 -4.03
CA VAL A 200 -15.69 9.87 -3.49
C VAL A 200 -14.81 10.95 -2.85
N LEU A 201 -13.82 10.56 -2.03
CA LEU A 201 -12.90 11.51 -1.41
C LEU A 201 -12.08 12.30 -2.44
N LEU A 202 -11.60 11.65 -3.51
CA LEU A 202 -10.91 12.33 -4.61
C LEU A 202 -11.80 13.38 -5.30
N SER A 203 -13.07 13.03 -5.55
CA SER A 203 -14.03 13.95 -6.14
C SER A 203 -14.31 15.15 -5.23
N GLU A 204 -14.45 14.91 -3.94
CA GLU A 204 -14.71 15.97 -2.96
C GLU A 204 -13.50 16.89 -2.79
N ALA A 205 -12.30 16.32 -2.64
CA ALA A 205 -11.05 17.06 -2.56
C ALA A 205 -10.88 17.99 -3.77
N LYS A 206 -11.16 17.49 -4.98
CA LYS A 206 -11.11 18.30 -6.21
C LYS A 206 -12.15 19.42 -6.21
N THR A 207 -13.37 19.14 -5.74
CA THR A 207 -14.46 20.13 -5.68
C THR A 207 -14.11 21.27 -4.73
N GLN A 208 -13.49 20.96 -3.60
CA GLN A 208 -13.04 21.94 -2.60
C GLN A 208 -11.64 22.53 -2.89
N GLY A 209 -10.95 22.08 -3.93
CA GLY A 209 -9.59 22.52 -4.26
C GLY A 209 -8.53 22.10 -3.24
N LEU A 210 -8.77 21.03 -2.48
CA LEU A 210 -7.84 20.49 -1.48
C LEU A 210 -6.74 19.67 -2.14
N LYS A 211 -5.52 19.82 -1.62
CA LYS A 211 -4.39 19.01 -2.08
C LYS A 211 -4.52 17.58 -1.56
N LEU A 212 -4.48 16.59 -2.46
CA LEU A 212 -4.55 15.19 -2.09
C LEU A 212 -3.27 14.45 -2.48
N ILE A 213 -2.61 13.91 -1.46
CA ILE A 213 -1.47 12.99 -1.55
C ILE A 213 -2.01 11.56 -1.42
N PHE A 214 -1.83 10.78 -2.47
CA PHE A 214 -2.28 9.39 -2.54
C PHE A 214 -1.13 8.43 -2.30
N VAL A 215 -1.23 7.61 -1.25
CA VAL A 215 -0.23 6.61 -0.88
C VAL A 215 -0.78 5.20 -1.17
N SER A 216 -0.07 4.43 -2.00
CA SER A 216 -0.47 3.08 -2.39
C SER A 216 0.71 2.14 -2.57
N ASP A 217 0.46 0.87 -2.81
CA ASP A 217 1.48 -0.16 -3.10
C ASP A 217 1.68 -0.39 -4.61
N THR A 218 1.05 0.41 -5.46
CA THR A 218 1.14 0.31 -6.92
C THR A 218 1.33 1.68 -7.56
N ALA A 219 2.37 1.83 -8.38
CA ALA A 219 2.73 3.13 -8.97
C ALA A 219 1.70 3.68 -9.97
N ASP A 220 1.08 2.80 -10.76
CA ASP A 220 0.15 3.21 -11.82
C ASP A 220 -1.27 2.69 -11.54
N SER A 221 -2.17 3.61 -11.21
CA SER A 221 -3.60 3.36 -11.11
C SER A 221 -4.38 4.55 -11.68
N ARG A 222 -5.66 4.32 -11.99
CA ARG A 222 -6.59 5.42 -12.34
C ARG A 222 -6.64 6.48 -11.24
N LEU A 223 -6.46 6.09 -9.97
CA LEU A 223 -6.49 7.02 -8.85
C LEU A 223 -5.21 7.83 -8.72
N SER A 224 -4.04 7.22 -9.00
CA SER A 224 -2.77 7.93 -8.91
C SER A 224 -2.67 9.09 -9.91
N ARG A 225 -3.35 8.99 -11.06
CA ARG A 225 -3.47 10.08 -12.04
C ARG A 225 -4.43 11.20 -11.64
N GLN A 226 -5.29 11.00 -10.65
CA GLN A 226 -6.26 12.00 -10.19
C GLN A 226 -5.80 12.75 -8.95
N ALA A 227 -4.86 12.19 -8.20
CA ALA A 227 -4.24 12.84 -7.05
C ALA A 227 -3.23 13.91 -7.48
N ASP A 228 -3.00 14.93 -6.64
CA ASP A 228 -1.95 15.94 -6.87
C ASP A 228 -0.56 15.33 -6.77
N VAL A 229 -0.36 14.41 -5.81
CA VAL A 229 0.88 13.67 -5.61
C VAL A 229 0.56 12.21 -5.36
N SER A 230 1.27 11.31 -6.02
CA SER A 230 1.14 9.87 -5.83
C SER A 230 2.45 9.27 -5.33
N VAL A 231 2.39 8.65 -4.16
CA VAL A 231 3.51 8.00 -3.49
C VAL A 231 3.32 6.49 -3.53
N THR A 232 4.36 5.77 -3.95
CA THR A 232 4.37 4.31 -3.90
C THR A 232 5.18 3.85 -2.71
N VAL A 233 4.53 3.16 -1.78
CA VAL A 233 5.18 2.49 -0.65
C VAL A 233 4.91 1.00 -0.77
N SER A 234 5.95 0.24 -1.11
CA SER A 234 5.82 -1.21 -1.25
C SER A 234 5.46 -1.85 0.09
N ARG A 235 4.44 -2.71 0.10
CA ARG A 235 4.07 -3.51 1.26
C ARG A 235 4.77 -4.86 1.32
N GLY A 236 5.60 -5.19 0.32
CA GLY A 236 6.10 -6.53 0.11
C GLY A 236 4.96 -7.54 -0.10
N GLY A 237 5.31 -8.73 -0.58
CA GLY A 237 4.35 -9.79 -0.89
C GLY A 237 4.82 -11.15 -0.42
N ALA A 238 5.04 -11.35 0.89
CA ALA A 238 5.17 -12.71 1.40
C ALA A 238 3.77 -13.33 1.53
N ARG A 239 3.46 -14.26 0.63
CA ARG A 239 2.49 -15.34 0.88
C ARG A 239 1.06 -14.89 1.25
N GLY A 240 0.63 -13.72 0.76
CA GLY A 240 -0.75 -13.25 0.96
C GLY A 240 -1.00 -12.50 2.27
N MET A 241 0.05 -12.12 3.02
CA MET A 241 -0.05 -11.17 4.12
C MET A 241 0.45 -9.79 3.68
N ALA A 242 -0.34 -8.75 3.94
CA ALA A 242 0.09 -7.37 3.77
C ALA A 242 1.03 -6.99 4.91
N LEU A 243 2.24 -6.54 4.58
CA LEU A 243 3.17 -6.01 5.57
C LEU A 243 3.11 -4.47 5.54
N HIS A 244 3.40 -3.86 6.69
CA HIS A 244 3.23 -2.41 6.89
C HIS A 244 4.48 -1.72 7.42
N GLY A 245 5.61 -2.42 7.58
CA GLY A 245 6.83 -1.83 8.13
C GLY A 245 7.40 -0.69 7.26
N ALA A 246 7.38 -0.83 5.93
CA ALA A 246 7.77 0.26 5.04
C ALA A 246 6.85 1.49 5.16
N THR A 247 5.55 1.29 5.33
CA THR A 247 4.59 2.37 5.61
C THR A 247 4.88 3.08 6.93
N LEU A 248 5.19 2.32 7.98
CA LEU A 248 5.53 2.88 9.30
C LEU A 248 6.81 3.72 9.21
N VAL A 249 7.88 3.18 8.61
CA VAL A 249 9.13 3.91 8.40
C VAL A 249 8.90 5.16 7.54
N TRP A 250 8.06 5.07 6.50
CA TRP A 250 7.71 6.22 5.67
C TRP A 250 6.97 7.30 6.45
N LEU A 251 6.00 6.92 7.30
CA LEU A 251 5.28 7.83 8.18
C LEU A 251 6.22 8.51 9.20
N GLU A 252 7.09 7.73 9.85
CA GLU A 252 8.07 8.24 10.81
C GLU A 252 9.05 9.22 10.14
N ALA A 253 9.56 8.88 8.96
CA ALA A 253 10.41 9.77 8.17
C ALA A 253 9.68 11.06 7.77
N LEU A 254 8.41 10.97 7.38
CA LEU A 254 7.58 12.14 7.09
C LEU A 254 7.39 13.04 8.32
N ILE A 255 7.19 12.45 9.50
CA ILE A 255 7.06 13.20 10.76
C ILE A 255 8.37 13.92 11.09
N VAL A 256 9.52 13.26 10.91
CA VAL A 256 10.84 13.89 11.09
C VAL A 256 11.00 15.06 10.12
N ALA A 257 10.68 14.88 8.84
CA ALA A 257 10.75 15.96 7.85
C ALA A 257 9.85 17.14 8.23
N LEU A 258 8.59 16.89 8.61
CA LEU A 258 7.66 17.92 9.09
C LEU A 258 8.15 18.63 10.36
N SER A 259 8.86 17.92 11.23
CA SER A 259 9.42 18.48 12.46
C SER A 259 10.57 19.42 12.17
N VAL A 260 11.39 19.11 11.16
CA VAL A 260 12.49 19.97 10.71
C VAL A 260 11.95 21.23 10.02
N LEU A 261 10.95 21.07 9.13
CA LEU A 261 10.34 22.19 8.39
C LEU A 261 9.68 23.22 9.32
N ALA A 262 8.95 22.77 10.36
CA ALA A 262 8.35 23.67 11.35
C ALA A 262 8.90 23.42 12.77
N SER A 263 10.21 23.55 12.92
CA SER A 263 10.90 23.30 14.21
C SER A 263 10.34 24.14 15.36
N ALA A 264 10.07 25.43 15.13
CA ALA A 264 9.48 26.30 16.16
C ALA A 264 8.08 25.84 16.61
N GLN A 265 7.19 25.52 15.65
CA GLN A 265 5.86 24.99 15.95
C GLN A 265 5.94 23.64 16.67
N THR A 266 6.87 22.78 16.26
CA THR A 266 7.09 21.46 16.84
C THR A 266 7.53 21.57 18.29
N THR A 267 8.52 22.42 18.59
CA THR A 267 9.00 22.67 19.95
C THR A 267 7.86 23.17 20.84
N LEU A 268 7.09 24.17 20.38
CA LEU A 268 5.94 24.68 21.13
C LEU A 268 4.87 23.60 21.39
N GLY A 269 4.58 22.77 20.38
CA GLY A 269 3.63 21.65 20.52
C GLY A 269 4.09 20.63 21.57
N LEU A 270 5.37 20.28 21.57
CA LEU A 270 5.96 19.33 22.53
C LEU A 270 6.05 19.92 23.94
N GLU A 271 6.36 21.21 24.09
CA GLU A 271 6.32 21.92 25.37
C GLU A 271 4.90 21.97 25.93
N GLN A 272 3.91 22.29 25.09
CA GLN A 272 2.50 22.24 25.48
C GLN A 272 2.08 20.83 25.91
N LEU A 273 2.49 19.81 25.17
CA LEU A 273 2.24 18.41 25.53
C LEU A 273 2.87 18.05 26.88
N SER A 274 4.12 18.43 27.11
CA SER A 274 4.83 18.21 28.36
C SER A 274 4.10 18.87 29.54
N ARG A 275 3.71 20.14 29.37
CA ARG A 275 2.93 20.89 30.37
C ARG A 275 1.60 20.21 30.71
N LEU A 276 0.87 19.73 29.70
CA LEU A 276 -0.41 19.02 29.90
C LEU A 276 -0.25 17.65 30.57
N ARG A 277 0.89 16.99 30.39
CA ARG A 277 1.20 15.68 31.00
C ARG A 277 1.72 15.76 32.42
N SER A 278 2.38 16.86 32.78
CA SER A 278 2.93 17.09 34.13
C SER A 278 1.93 16.77 35.26
N PRO A 279 0.68 17.26 35.27
CA PRO A 279 -0.28 16.93 36.32
C PRO A 279 -0.81 15.49 36.27
N LEU A 280 -0.62 14.76 35.16
CA LEU A 280 -1.08 13.38 34.99
C LEU A 280 -0.06 12.34 35.50
N GLY A 281 1.00 12.76 36.18
CA GLY A 281 2.06 11.86 36.69
C GLY A 281 3.03 11.34 35.63
N GLY A 282 2.91 11.81 34.38
CA GLY A 282 3.84 11.50 33.31
C GLY A 282 5.15 12.24 33.48
N LYS A 283 6.13 11.65 34.18
CA LYS A 283 7.53 12.08 34.06
C LYS A 283 7.92 11.94 32.58
N GLY A 284 8.42 13.01 31.98
CA GLY A 284 8.76 13.07 30.55
C GLY A 284 9.51 11.83 30.08
N GLY A 285 8.91 11.07 29.16
CA GLY A 285 9.49 9.82 28.68
C GLY A 285 8.50 9.02 27.84
N SER A 286 8.53 9.28 26.53
CA SER A 286 8.71 8.29 25.46
C SER A 286 8.22 8.92 24.18
N ILE A 287 9.23 9.21 23.35
CA ILE A 287 9.17 9.67 21.97
C ILE A 287 8.27 8.70 21.19
#